data_AF-A0A7W1DK04-F1
#
_entry.id   AF-A0A7W1DK04-F1
#
_cell.length_a   1.000
_cell.length_b   1.000
_cell.length_c   1.000
_cell.angle_alpha   90.00
_cell.angle_beta   90.00
_cell.angle_gamma   90.00
#
_symmetry.space_group_name_H-M   'P 1'
#
loop_
_entity.id
_entity.type
_entity.pdbx_description
1 polymer ?
#
loop_
_entity_poly.entity_id
_entity_poly.type
_entity_poly.pdbx_seq_one_letter_code
_entity_poly.pdbx_strand_id
1 'polypeptide(L)'
;IVATTAAYPGLTARIAVHGDRGSAVIDDDELTYFHVAGEGQEGDAYGAGGGENQAEQVMARYGEVGPGSGAGADPGSLSMAHRDQIQDFVEAVREGREPLVNLQEGRKPLAIIQGIYESARTGGPVRIEG
;
A
#
# COMPACT_ATOMS: atom_id res chain seq x y z
N ILE A 1 11.88 -1.61 -3.53
CA ILE A 1 10.95 -2.47 -2.76
C ILE A 1 11.79 -3.53 -2.08
N VAL A 2 11.73 -3.62 -0.76
CA VAL A 2 12.35 -4.70 0.01
C VAL A 2 11.19 -5.51 0.58
N ALA A 3 11.13 -6.81 0.25
CA ALA A 3 10.08 -7.71 0.73
C ALA A 3 10.70 -9.08 1.01
N THR A 4 10.41 -9.65 2.17
CA THR A 4 10.86 -11.00 2.55
C THR A 4 9.83 -11.64 3.47
N THR A 5 9.49 -12.89 3.21
CA THR A 5 8.66 -13.72 4.09
C THR A 5 9.49 -14.63 5.00
N ALA A 6 10.83 -14.59 4.85
CA ALA A 6 11.77 -15.44 5.58
C ALA A 6 12.48 -14.70 6.73
N ALA A 7 12.17 -13.42 6.97
CA ALA A 7 12.74 -12.67 8.08
C ALA A 7 12.13 -13.13 9.42
N TYR A 8 13.00 -13.28 10.42
CA TYR A 8 12.62 -13.56 11.81
C TYR A 8 13.30 -12.55 12.75
N PRO A 9 12.57 -11.91 13.68
CA PRO A 9 11.11 -11.92 13.77
C PRO A 9 10.47 -11.30 12.52
N GLY A 10 9.21 -11.65 12.25
CA GLY A 10 8.45 -10.96 11.20
C GLY A 10 8.35 -9.46 11.52
N LEU A 11 8.47 -8.63 10.50
CA LEU A 11 8.27 -7.18 10.59
C LEU A 11 6.96 -6.79 9.90
N THR A 12 6.45 -5.61 10.23
CA THR A 12 5.26 -5.01 9.64
C THR A 12 5.46 -4.68 8.17
N ALA A 13 4.35 -4.62 7.42
CA ALA A 13 4.36 -4.14 6.05
C ALA A 13 4.43 -2.60 6.07
N ARG A 14 5.58 -2.04 5.69
CA ARG A 14 5.78 -0.58 5.66
C ARG A 14 5.80 -0.04 4.24
N ILE A 15 4.97 0.95 3.98
CA ILE A 15 4.92 1.69 2.72
C ILE A 15 5.28 3.14 3.00
N ALA A 16 6.31 3.64 2.31
CA ALA A 16 6.71 5.05 2.37
C ALA A 16 6.62 5.66 0.97
N VAL A 17 5.88 6.75 0.85
CA VAL A 17 5.75 7.53 -0.38
C VAL A 17 6.36 8.91 -0.13
N HIS A 18 7.30 9.29 -0.98
CA HIS A 18 7.99 10.57 -0.91
C HIS A 18 7.74 11.35 -2.20
N GLY A 19 7.18 12.54 -2.05
CA GLY A 19 7.02 13.52 -3.12
C GLY A 19 7.85 14.77 -2.85
N ASP A 20 7.84 15.67 -3.82
CA ASP A 20 8.48 17.00 -3.74
C ASP A 20 7.77 17.96 -2.76
N ARG A 21 6.47 17.73 -2.48
CA ARG A 21 5.65 18.57 -1.60
C ARG A 21 5.06 17.84 -0.40
N GLY A 22 5.59 16.66 -0.06
CA GLY A 22 5.07 15.90 1.07
C GLY A 22 5.58 14.48 1.13
N SER A 23 5.23 13.79 2.20
CA SER A 23 5.54 12.38 2.39
C SER A 23 4.48 11.72 3.25
N ALA A 24 4.28 10.42 3.03
CA ALA A 24 3.39 9.59 3.82
C ALA A 24 4.07 8.27 4.16
N VAL A 25 3.86 7.77 5.37
CA VAL A 25 4.29 6.45 5.81
C VAL A 25 3.10 5.73 6.42
N ILE A 26 2.80 4.56 5.86
CA ILE A 26 1.91 3.57 6.46
C ILE A 26 2.80 2.46 7.01
N ASP A 27 2.57 2.10 8.27
CA ASP A 27 3.21 0.97 8.91
C ASP A 27 2.09 0.00 9.36
N ASP A 28 2.04 -1.16 8.71
CA ASP A 28 0.91 -2.09 8.75
C ASP A 28 -0.39 -1.43 8.26
N ASP A 29 -1.37 -1.23 9.14
CA ASP A 29 -2.63 -0.54 8.86
C ASP A 29 -2.69 0.89 9.44
N GLU A 30 -1.57 1.40 9.99
CA GLU A 30 -1.52 2.71 10.65
C GLU A 30 -0.78 3.76 9.80
N LEU A 31 -1.43 4.92 9.58
CA LEU A 31 -0.79 6.10 9.01
C LEU A 31 0.12 6.74 10.08
N THR A 32 1.37 6.31 10.14
CA THR A 32 2.34 6.76 11.16
C THR A 32 2.95 8.13 10.85
N TYR A 33 2.99 8.51 9.58
CA TYR A 33 3.46 9.84 9.17
C TYR A 33 2.68 10.35 7.96
N PHE A 34 2.29 11.62 8.02
CA PHE A 34 1.76 12.33 6.88
C PHE A 34 2.14 13.80 6.98
N HIS A 35 2.65 14.37 5.89
CA HIS A 35 2.83 15.80 5.77
C HIS A 35 2.71 16.21 4.32
N VAL A 36 1.94 17.27 4.06
CA VAL A 36 1.84 17.91 2.75
C VAL A 36 1.91 19.43 2.91
N ALA A 37 2.59 20.09 1.99
CA ALA A 37 2.60 21.55 1.91
C ALA A 37 1.19 22.09 1.66
N GLY A 38 0.86 23.23 2.26
CA GLY A 38 -0.40 23.91 2.00
C GLY A 38 -0.54 24.33 0.53
N GLU A 39 -1.78 24.59 0.10
CA GLU A 39 -2.06 25.01 -1.27
C GLU A 39 -1.29 26.29 -1.62
N GLY A 40 -0.49 26.25 -2.69
CA GLY A 40 0.35 27.38 -3.10
C GLY A 40 1.64 27.60 -2.29
N GLN A 41 1.96 26.75 -1.33
CA GLN A 41 3.23 26.79 -0.60
C GLN A 41 4.26 25.88 -1.29
N GLU A 42 5.50 26.38 -1.43
CA GLU A 42 6.65 25.53 -1.68
C GLU A 42 6.94 24.70 -0.41
N GLY A 43 7.37 23.45 -0.58
CA GLY A 43 7.79 22.64 0.56
C GLY A 43 9.01 23.27 1.24
N ASP A 44 9.09 23.15 2.57
CA ASP A 44 10.24 23.64 3.32
C ASP A 44 11.55 23.03 2.79
N ALA A 45 12.65 23.79 2.90
CA ALA A 45 13.95 23.33 2.47
C ALA A 45 14.31 21.98 3.12
N TYR A 46 14.92 21.09 2.34
CA TYR A 46 15.39 19.79 2.83
C TYR A 46 16.28 19.98 4.07
N GLY A 47 15.87 19.38 5.20
CA GLY A 47 16.60 19.48 6.47
C GLY A 47 16.18 20.63 7.39
N ALA A 48 15.14 21.40 7.06
CA ALA A 48 14.57 22.42 7.95
C ALA A 48 13.89 21.87 9.22
N GLY A 49 13.87 20.53 9.37
CA GLY A 49 12.93 19.84 10.25
C GLY A 49 11.58 19.88 9.55
N GLY A 50 11.19 18.78 8.90
CA GLY A 50 9.93 18.73 8.16
C GLY A 50 8.77 19.22 9.03
N GLY A 51 7.79 19.90 8.43
CA GLY A 51 6.65 20.42 9.18
C GLY A 51 5.95 19.34 9.99
N GLU A 52 5.13 19.76 10.96
CA GLU A 52 4.49 18.86 11.93
C GLU A 52 3.83 17.65 11.25
N ASN A 53 3.90 16.49 11.91
CA ASN A 53 3.20 15.30 11.45
C ASN A 53 1.69 15.55 11.50
N GLN A 54 1.06 15.58 10.34
CA GLN A 54 -0.36 15.83 10.14
C GLN A 54 -1.20 14.54 10.22
N ALA A 55 -0.59 13.37 10.46
CA ALA A 55 -1.28 12.07 10.43
C ALA A 55 -2.53 12.04 11.33
N GLU A 56 -2.42 12.44 12.60
CA GLU A 56 -3.56 12.46 13.52
C GLU A 56 -4.70 13.35 13.01
N GLN A 57 -4.36 14.53 12.47
CA GLN A 57 -5.34 15.50 11.95
C GLN A 57 -6.06 14.96 10.71
N VAL A 58 -5.35 14.20 9.87
CA VAL A 58 -5.94 13.54 8.71
C VAL A 58 -6.84 12.40 9.16
N MET A 59 -6.35 11.51 10.02
CA MET A 59 -7.12 10.36 10.51
C MET A 59 -8.40 10.77 11.23
N ALA A 60 -8.37 11.89 11.99
CA ALA A 60 -9.57 12.44 12.62
C ALA A 60 -10.71 12.77 11.63
N ARG A 61 -10.41 13.03 10.35
CA ARG A 61 -11.43 13.29 9.31
C ARG A 61 -12.09 12.02 8.77
N TYR A 62 -11.40 10.88 8.87
CA TYR A 62 -11.85 9.60 8.32
C TYR A 62 -12.45 8.65 9.37
N GLY A 63 -12.41 9.04 10.65
CA GLY A 63 -12.91 8.25 11.77
C GLY A 63 -11.92 7.19 12.26
N GLU A 64 -12.19 6.60 13.43
CA GLU A 64 -11.39 5.50 13.95
C GLU A 64 -11.64 4.23 13.13
N VAL A 65 -10.68 3.85 12.30
CA VAL A 65 -10.57 2.47 11.79
C VAL A 65 -9.79 1.71 12.85
N GLY A 66 -10.48 0.96 13.70
CA GLY A 66 -9.82 0.10 14.68
C GLY A 66 -8.86 -0.88 14.00
N PRO A 67 -7.78 -1.31 14.66
CA PRO A 67 -6.80 -2.22 14.06
C PRO A 67 -7.52 -3.47 13.56
N GLY A 68 -7.52 -3.67 12.24
CA GLY A 68 -7.96 -4.92 11.65
C GLY A 68 -7.03 -6.02 12.17
N SER A 69 -7.59 -7.13 12.63
CA SER A 69 -6.75 -8.32 12.86
C SER A 69 -6.23 -8.75 11.50
N GLY A 70 -4.91 -8.68 11.32
CA GLY A 70 -4.27 -9.11 10.08
C GLY A 70 -4.73 -10.52 9.71
N ALA A 71 -5.05 -10.73 8.44
CA ALA A 71 -5.67 -11.96 7.92
C ALA A 71 -4.88 -13.26 8.19
N GLY A 72 -3.63 -13.17 8.65
CA GLY A 72 -2.80 -14.31 9.05
C GLY A 72 -3.20 -14.95 10.39
N ALA A 73 -3.92 -14.25 11.26
CA ALA A 73 -4.31 -14.75 12.58
C ALA A 73 -5.73 -15.36 12.62
N ASP A 74 -6.64 -14.87 11.79
CA ASP A 74 -8.03 -15.35 11.67
C ASP A 74 -8.55 -15.17 10.22
N PRO A 75 -8.79 -16.24 9.45
CA PRO A 75 -9.39 -16.13 8.11
C PRO A 75 -10.80 -15.53 8.10
N GLY A 76 -11.50 -15.55 9.24
CA GLY A 76 -12.80 -14.92 9.44
C GLY A 76 -12.73 -13.42 9.71
N SER A 77 -11.56 -12.87 10.04
CA SER A 77 -11.33 -11.44 10.23
C SER A 77 -11.03 -10.73 8.90
N LEU A 78 -11.78 -11.09 7.86
CA LEU A 78 -11.65 -10.47 6.53
C LEU A 78 -11.71 -8.95 6.69
N SER A 79 -10.61 -8.29 6.35
CA SER A 79 -10.55 -6.83 6.33
C SER A 79 -11.62 -6.27 5.40
N MET A 80 -12.02 -5.01 5.63
CA MET A 80 -12.99 -4.31 4.78
C MET A 80 -12.61 -4.41 3.29
N ALA A 81 -11.31 -4.43 2.98
CA ALA A 81 -10.80 -4.57 1.61
C ALA A 81 -11.23 -5.90 0.94
N HIS A 82 -11.23 -7.03 1.65
CA HIS A 82 -11.69 -8.30 1.07
C HIS A 82 -13.19 -8.28 0.78
N ARG A 83 -13.97 -7.70 1.70
CA ARG A 83 -15.42 -7.53 1.49
C ARG A 83 -15.68 -6.70 0.24
N ASP A 84 -14.99 -5.58 0.08
CA ASP A 84 -15.18 -4.67 -1.04
C ASP A 84 -14.77 -5.33 -2.38
N GLN A 85 -13.69 -6.11 -2.38
CA GLN A 85 -13.27 -6.87 -3.56
C GLN A 85 -14.29 -7.94 -3.97
N ILE A 86 -14.87 -8.66 -2.99
CA ILE A 86 -15.92 -9.66 -3.27
C ILE A 86 -17.20 -8.96 -3.76
N GLN A 87 -17.55 -7.82 -3.17
CA GLN A 87 -18.72 -7.04 -3.58
C GLN A 87 -18.58 -6.58 -5.04
N ASP A 88 -17.43 -6.02 -5.42
CA ASP A 88 -17.16 -5.62 -6.82
C ASP A 88 -17.29 -6.80 -7.78
N PHE A 89 -16.74 -7.97 -7.42
CA PHE A 89 -16.88 -9.18 -8.24
C PHE A 89 -18.34 -9.60 -8.42
N VAL A 90 -19.13 -9.59 -7.34
CA VAL A 90 -20.56 -9.96 -7.39
C VAL A 90 -21.35 -8.99 -8.28
N GLU A 91 -21.08 -7.69 -8.18
CA GLU A 91 -21.70 -6.68 -9.03
C GLU A 91 -21.29 -6.84 -10.49
N ALA A 92 -19.99 -7.08 -10.76
CA ALA A 92 -19.48 -7.29 -12.10
C ALA A 92 -20.20 -8.44 -12.82
N VAL A 93 -20.43 -9.56 -12.12
CA VAL A 93 -21.19 -10.70 -12.64
C VAL A 93 -22.66 -10.34 -12.90
N ARG A 94 -23.30 -9.59 -11.99
CA ARG A 94 -24.72 -9.22 -12.11
C ARG A 94 -24.98 -8.23 -13.26
N GLU A 95 -24.06 -7.29 -13.45
CA GLU A 95 -24.18 -6.20 -14.41
C GLU A 95 -23.56 -6.53 -15.77
N GLY A 96 -22.80 -7.62 -15.88
CA GLY A 96 -22.08 -7.99 -17.09
C GLY A 96 -20.93 -7.04 -17.42
N ARG A 97 -20.35 -6.39 -16.40
CA ARG A 97 -19.16 -5.54 -16.52
C ARG A 97 -17.90 -6.29 -16.10
N GLU A 98 -16.75 -5.73 -16.41
CA GLU A 98 -15.47 -6.25 -15.93
C GLU A 98 -15.27 -5.89 -14.44
N PRO A 99 -14.73 -6.80 -13.60
CA PRO A 99 -14.36 -6.45 -12.24
C PRO A 99 -13.15 -5.51 -12.23
N LEU A 100 -12.97 -4.75 -11.15
CA LEU A 100 -11.84 -3.83 -10.99
C LEU A 100 -10.49 -4.54 -11.09
N VAL A 101 -10.42 -5.80 -10.65
CA VAL A 101 -9.25 -6.67 -10.78
C VAL A 101 -9.59 -7.82 -11.73
N ASN A 102 -9.38 -7.59 -13.02
CA ASN A 102 -9.55 -8.59 -14.06
C ASN A 102 -8.33 -9.53 -14.19
N LEU A 103 -8.35 -10.42 -15.17
CA LEU A 103 -7.24 -11.35 -15.43
C LEU A 103 -5.91 -10.62 -15.73
N GLN A 104 -5.94 -9.53 -16.49
CA GLN A 104 -4.72 -8.81 -16.87
C GLN A 104 -4.11 -8.08 -15.67
N GLU A 105 -4.94 -7.42 -14.85
CA GLU A 105 -4.53 -6.82 -13.58
C GLU A 105 -3.98 -7.88 -12.62
N GLY A 106 -4.64 -9.03 -12.52
CA GLY A 106 -4.19 -10.16 -11.69
C GLY A 106 -2.83 -10.75 -12.12
N ARG A 107 -2.39 -10.54 -13.36
CA ARG A 107 -1.07 -11.00 -13.84
C ARG A 107 0.08 -10.07 -13.46
N LYS A 108 -0.18 -8.79 -13.20
CA LYS A 108 0.88 -7.80 -12.88
C LYS A 108 1.68 -8.18 -11.63
N PRO A 109 1.06 -8.58 -10.50
CA PRO A 109 1.82 -9.03 -9.32
C PRO A 109 2.72 -10.23 -9.62
N LEU A 110 2.24 -11.18 -10.42
CA LEU A 110 3.02 -12.36 -10.80
C LEU A 110 4.25 -11.97 -11.62
N ALA A 111 4.10 -11.07 -12.60
CA ALA A 111 5.21 -10.58 -13.41
C ALA A 111 6.28 -9.88 -12.55
N ILE A 112 5.85 -9.11 -11.53
CA ILE A 112 6.76 -8.47 -10.57
C ILE A 112 7.50 -9.51 -9.73
N ILE A 113 6.80 -10.50 -9.16
CA ILE A 113 7.41 -11.56 -8.34
C ILE A 113 8.45 -12.35 -9.17
N GLN A 114 8.12 -12.69 -10.41
CA GLN A 114 9.05 -13.36 -11.32
C GLN A 114 10.26 -12.48 -11.62
N GLY A 115 10.07 -11.18 -11.86
CA GLY A 115 11.18 -10.23 -12.04
C GLY A 115 12.09 -10.12 -10.82
N ILE A 116 11.55 -10.18 -9.60
CA ILE A 116 12.33 -10.22 -8.36
C ILE A 116 13.21 -11.48 -8.30
N TYR A 117 12.63 -12.65 -8.59
CA TYR A 117 13.39 -13.91 -8.58
C TYR A 117 14.47 -13.95 -9.67
N GLU A 118 14.18 -13.42 -10.85
CA GLU A 118 15.16 -13.36 -11.94
C GLU A 118 16.29 -12.36 -11.64
N SER A 119 15.97 -11.20 -11.07
CA SER A 119 16.96 -10.22 -10.61
C SER A 119 17.89 -10.81 -9.55
N ALA A 120 17.34 -11.55 -8.57
CA ALA A 120 18.12 -12.23 -7.56
C ALA A 120 19.06 -13.32 -8.14
N ARG A 121 18.60 -14.02 -9.19
CA ARG A 121 19.39 -15.08 -9.87
C ARG A 121 20.53 -14.52 -10.72
N THR A 122 20.29 -13.39 -11.40
CA THR A 122 21.22 -12.80 -12.36
C THR A 122 22.10 -11.71 -11.75
N GLY A 123 21.72 -11.18 -10.59
CA GLY A 123 22.42 -10.10 -9.90
C GLY A 123 22.23 -8.72 -10.55
N GLY A 124 21.21 -8.54 -11.40
CA GLY A 124 21.01 -7.31 -12.16
C GLY A 124 19.54 -6.95 -12.39
N PRO A 125 19.25 -5.72 -12.83
CA PRO A 125 17.89 -5.27 -13.07
C PRO A 125 17.21 -6.06 -14.21
N VAL A 126 15.94 -6.38 -14.02
CA VAL A 126 15.09 -7.08 -15.00
C VAL A 126 13.98 -6.16 -15.45
N ARG A 127 13.76 -6.08 -16.78
CA ARG A 127 12.62 -5.36 -17.34
C ARG A 127 11.37 -6.23 -17.21
N ILE A 128 10.32 -5.66 -16.61
CA ILE A 128 9.01 -6.31 -16.50
C ILE A 128 8.13 -5.76 -17.63
N GLU A 129 7.51 -6.66 -18.39
CA GLU A 129 6.48 -6.31 -19.37
C GLU A 129 5.10 -6.58 -18.73
N GLY A 130 4.22 -5.58 -18.83
CA GLY A 130 2.87 -5.60 -18.26
C GLY A 130 1.79 -5.82 -19.30
#